data_AF-A0A6J7P9Q2-F1
#
_entry.id   AF-A0A6J7P9Q2-F1
#
_cell.length_a   1.000
_cell.length_b   1.000
_cell.length_c   1.000
_cell.angle_alpha   90.00
_cell.angle_beta   90.00
_cell.angle_gamma   90.00
#
_symmetry.space_group_name_H-M   'P 1'
#
loop_
_entity.id
_entity.type
_entity.pdbx_description
1 polymer ?
#
loop_
_entity_poly.entity_id
_entity_poly.type
_entity_poly.pdbx_seq_one_letter_code
_entity_poly.pdbx_strand_id
1 'polypeptide(L)'
;MAVLTAGGELFLLATAPDGTAQLGSAASSLAPAPDAIFVDGKAESVPGYTTLTLAGLLQQQEAVTSLAVPLGDSVSDGFLKTADARNAYIYKSTFVYSVPDDTMTDTVTGTIYRDDGAGNFASDEGATLQPGWKALVGLDNYSTAMSSTGQSEIIGVFAWTFVFAFMSVLLSFIAGTFLALVFNDPRLRWRRGYRVAMILPYAFPVFLSGLVWSGLLNQQYGFINQVILGGADVPWLQDAMLARVTVILVSVWFGGPYFFLVCTGALQAIPEDIQQAARLDGASPWQLFRHIKLPLLLVSVSPLLIAAFAFSFNDFGTIFMLSGGGPANPTSPIGAGATDILITVVYKLAFLPGQKDYGLASAFAVVIFIVVSAISLALFRRTKSLEEVY
;
A
#
# COMPACT_ATOMS: atom_id res chain seq x y z
N MET A 1 -24.96 10.60 -40.09
CA MET A 1 -25.74 10.56 -38.84
C MET A 1 -25.78 11.95 -38.26
N ALA A 2 -26.82 12.26 -37.47
CA ALA A 2 -26.90 13.43 -36.61
C ALA A 2 -27.29 13.00 -35.18
N VAL A 3 -26.94 13.82 -34.18
CA VAL A 3 -27.39 13.64 -32.79
C VAL A 3 -28.47 14.67 -32.52
N LEU A 4 -29.62 14.21 -32.03
CA LEU A 4 -30.76 15.06 -31.72
C LEU A 4 -31.02 15.08 -30.22
N THR A 5 -31.74 16.10 -29.76
CA THR A 5 -32.26 16.18 -28.39
C THR A 5 -33.76 16.49 -28.41
N ALA A 6 -34.50 15.82 -27.53
CA ALA A 6 -35.90 16.12 -27.25
C ALA A 6 -36.18 15.85 -25.76
N GLY A 7 -36.78 16.81 -25.05
CA GLY A 7 -37.08 16.66 -23.62
C GLY A 7 -35.85 16.46 -22.71
N GLY A 8 -34.64 16.79 -23.19
CA GLY A 8 -33.38 16.55 -22.47
C GLY A 8 -32.76 15.16 -22.69
N GLU A 9 -33.40 14.29 -23.48
CA GLU A 9 -32.87 12.99 -23.90
C GLU A 9 -32.16 13.09 -25.26
N LEU A 10 -31.08 12.33 -25.41
CA LEU A 10 -30.30 12.25 -26.64
C LEU A 10 -30.77 11.12 -27.54
N PHE A 11 -30.82 11.40 -28.84
CA PHE A 11 -31.22 10.46 -29.88
C PHE A 11 -30.14 10.39 -30.97
N LEU A 12 -29.95 9.20 -31.55
CA LEU A 12 -29.14 9.02 -32.74
C LEU A 12 -30.04 8.93 -33.97
N LEU A 13 -29.89 9.88 -34.89
CA LEU A 13 -30.49 9.83 -36.23
C LEU A 13 -29.46 9.26 -37.20
N ALA A 14 -29.70 8.03 -37.66
CA ALA A 14 -28.84 7.33 -38.59
C ALA A 14 -29.48 7.24 -39.97
N THR A 15 -28.65 7.27 -41.01
CA THR A 15 -29.05 6.92 -42.37
C THR A 15 -28.51 5.53 -42.64
N ALA A 16 -29.41 4.58 -42.85
CA ALA A 16 -29.08 3.21 -43.16
C ALA A 16 -28.47 3.11 -44.58
N PRO A 17 -27.74 2.02 -44.90
CA PRO A 17 -27.11 1.84 -46.22
C PRO A 17 -28.10 1.83 -47.39
N ASP A 18 -29.37 1.51 -47.13
CA ASP A 18 -30.46 1.54 -48.11
C ASP A 18 -31.05 2.96 -48.33
N GLY A 19 -30.51 3.98 -47.65
CA GLY A 19 -30.93 5.37 -47.75
C GLY A 19 -32.07 5.76 -46.81
N THR A 20 -32.58 4.84 -45.99
CA THR A 20 -33.66 5.14 -45.04
C THR A 20 -33.13 5.79 -43.76
N ALA A 21 -33.93 6.66 -43.12
CA ALA A 21 -33.61 7.24 -41.83
C ALA A 21 -34.17 6.40 -40.70
N GLN A 22 -33.38 6.25 -39.63
CA GLN A 22 -33.79 5.56 -38.42
C GLN A 22 -33.36 6.38 -37.20
N LEU A 23 -34.22 6.40 -36.18
CA LEU A 23 -34.05 7.17 -34.96
C LEU A 23 -34.22 6.26 -33.75
N GLY A 24 -33.39 6.44 -32.73
CA GLY A 24 -33.57 5.78 -31.43
C GLY A 24 -32.77 6.48 -30.33
N SER A 25 -32.98 6.04 -29.10
CA SER A 25 -32.34 6.59 -27.90
C SER A 25 -31.79 5.47 -27.02
N ALA A 26 -31.22 5.81 -25.86
CA ALA A 26 -30.82 4.80 -24.88
C ALA A 26 -32.01 3.95 -24.37
N ALA A 27 -33.23 4.51 -24.40
CA ALA A 27 -34.45 3.86 -23.91
C ALA A 27 -35.31 3.25 -25.03
N SER A 28 -35.04 3.56 -26.30
CA SER A 28 -35.84 3.14 -27.44
C SER A 28 -34.98 2.57 -28.56
N SER A 29 -35.34 1.37 -29.02
CA SER A 29 -34.66 0.72 -30.13
C SER A 29 -34.79 1.54 -31.42
N LEU A 30 -33.82 1.34 -32.31
CA LEU A 30 -33.75 2.04 -33.59
C LEU A 30 -35.02 1.76 -34.43
N ALA A 31 -35.79 2.81 -34.73
CA ALA A 31 -37.05 2.72 -35.47
C ALA A 31 -37.03 3.59 -36.74
N PRO A 32 -37.79 3.25 -37.80
CA PRO A 32 -37.88 4.09 -39.00
C PRO A 32 -38.35 5.52 -38.68
N ALA A 33 -37.66 6.51 -39.25
CA ALA A 33 -37.98 7.93 -39.13
C ALA A 33 -38.37 8.48 -40.51
N PRO A 34 -39.60 8.21 -41.00
CA PRO A 34 -40.02 8.58 -42.35
C PRO A 34 -40.07 10.10 -42.57
N ASP A 35 -40.31 10.87 -41.51
CA ASP A 35 -40.39 12.33 -41.56
C ASP A 35 -39.02 13.03 -41.43
N ALA A 36 -37.93 12.26 -41.51
CA ALA A 36 -36.58 12.84 -41.45
C ALA A 36 -36.30 13.72 -42.68
N ILE A 37 -35.68 14.86 -42.44
CA ILE A 37 -35.23 15.79 -43.46
C ILE A 37 -33.78 15.44 -43.82
N PHE A 38 -33.55 15.23 -45.11
CA PHE A 38 -32.25 14.85 -45.66
C PHE A 38 -31.54 16.05 -46.30
N VAL A 39 -30.24 16.15 -46.06
CA VAL A 39 -29.32 17.08 -46.71
C VAL A 39 -28.15 16.25 -47.23
N ASP A 40 -27.81 16.40 -48.52
CA ASP A 40 -26.75 15.64 -49.19
C ASP A 40 -26.84 14.11 -48.97
N GLY A 41 -28.05 13.57 -48.98
CA GLY A 41 -28.32 12.14 -48.81
C GLY A 41 -28.16 11.62 -47.38
N LYS A 42 -28.00 12.50 -46.38
CA LYS A 42 -27.93 12.15 -44.96
C LYS A 42 -29.08 12.78 -44.19
N ALA A 43 -29.68 12.00 -43.30
CA ALA A 43 -30.71 12.48 -42.40
C ALA A 43 -30.08 13.43 -41.36
N GLU A 44 -30.53 14.68 -41.33
CA GLU A 44 -29.96 15.72 -40.47
C GLU A 44 -30.93 16.19 -39.37
N SER A 45 -32.24 16.13 -39.60
CA SER A 45 -33.24 16.55 -38.62
C SER A 45 -34.54 15.76 -38.73
N VAL A 46 -35.33 15.77 -37.67
CA VAL A 46 -36.67 15.18 -37.60
C VAL A 46 -37.59 16.18 -36.89
N PRO A 47 -38.80 16.47 -37.40
CA PRO A 47 -39.76 17.33 -36.72
C PRO A 47 -40.00 16.91 -35.27
N GLY A 48 -40.02 17.88 -34.35
CA GLY A 48 -40.17 17.61 -32.91
C GLY A 48 -38.86 17.37 -32.15
N TYR A 49 -37.72 17.30 -32.86
CA TYR A 49 -36.39 17.14 -32.28
C TYR A 49 -35.49 18.33 -32.63
N THR A 50 -34.50 18.61 -31.77
CA THR A 50 -33.49 19.65 -32.03
C THR A 50 -32.17 18.99 -32.38
N THR A 51 -31.65 19.22 -33.60
CA THR A 51 -30.31 18.74 -33.99
C THR A 51 -29.23 19.50 -33.23
N LEU A 52 -28.30 18.77 -32.59
CA LEU A 52 -27.20 19.39 -31.86
C LEU A 52 -26.18 19.99 -32.83
N THR A 53 -25.80 21.24 -32.57
CA THR A 53 -24.68 21.89 -33.26
C THR A 53 -23.35 21.38 -32.71
N LEU A 54 -22.24 21.70 -33.39
CA LEU A 54 -20.89 21.35 -32.90
C LEU A 54 -20.64 21.82 -31.46
N ALA A 55 -21.12 23.02 -31.09
CA ALA A 55 -21.00 23.52 -29.72
C ALA A 55 -21.80 22.67 -28.72
N GLY A 56 -23.02 22.24 -29.09
CA GLY A 56 -23.84 21.36 -28.26
C GLY A 56 -23.24 19.96 -28.10
N LEU A 57 -22.67 19.40 -29.17
CA LEU A 57 -21.97 18.12 -29.15
C LEU A 57 -20.75 18.15 -28.23
N LEU A 58 -19.95 19.23 -28.29
CA LEU A 58 -18.77 19.39 -27.43
C LEU A 58 -19.15 19.60 -25.97
N GLN A 59 -20.26 20.28 -25.68
CA GLN A 59 -20.75 20.47 -24.32
C GLN A 59 -21.22 19.17 -23.67
N GLN A 60 -21.65 18.19 -24.46
CA GLN A 60 -22.21 16.92 -24.00
C GLN A 60 -21.42 15.72 -24.53
N GLN A 61 -20.13 15.88 -24.78
CA GLN A 61 -19.30 14.87 -25.46
C GLN A 61 -19.34 13.49 -24.80
N GLU A 62 -19.25 13.43 -23.47
CA GLU A 62 -19.31 12.18 -22.71
C GLU A 62 -20.67 11.49 -22.87
N ALA A 63 -21.78 12.24 -22.80
CA ALA A 63 -23.12 11.70 -22.99
C ALA A 63 -23.35 11.20 -24.43
N VAL A 64 -22.85 11.93 -25.43
CA VAL A 64 -22.96 11.53 -26.84
C VAL A 64 -22.13 10.29 -27.15
N THR A 65 -20.90 10.20 -26.64
CA THR A 65 -19.99 9.07 -26.90
C THR A 65 -20.33 7.81 -26.08
N SER A 66 -21.04 7.97 -24.95
CA SER A 66 -21.58 6.85 -24.17
C SER A 66 -22.96 6.38 -24.64
N LEU A 67 -23.66 7.17 -25.45
CA LEU A 67 -24.98 6.82 -25.98
C LEU A 67 -24.94 5.51 -26.77
N ALA A 68 -25.76 4.55 -26.33
CA ALA A 68 -25.92 3.24 -26.94
C ALA A 68 -27.39 3.05 -27.30
N VAL A 69 -27.71 3.08 -28.59
CA VAL A 69 -29.08 2.89 -29.06
C VAL A 69 -29.30 1.41 -29.41
N PRO A 70 -30.22 0.69 -28.74
CA PRO A 70 -30.47 -0.71 -29.03
C PRO A 70 -30.92 -0.91 -30.49
N LEU A 71 -30.45 -1.97 -31.16
CA LEU A 71 -30.91 -2.32 -32.50
C LEU A 71 -32.18 -3.17 -32.50
N GLY A 72 -32.55 -3.73 -31.35
CA GLY A 72 -33.73 -4.58 -31.16
C GLY A 72 -34.02 -4.79 -29.67
N ASP A 73 -34.90 -5.74 -29.37
CA ASP A 73 -35.33 -6.01 -27.99
C ASP A 73 -34.32 -6.88 -27.21
N SER A 74 -33.40 -7.54 -27.90
CA SER A 74 -32.35 -8.36 -27.29
C SER A 74 -31.00 -7.66 -27.30
N VAL A 75 -30.22 -7.84 -26.23
CA VAL A 75 -28.82 -7.38 -26.13
C VAL A 75 -27.94 -7.98 -27.25
N SER A 76 -28.32 -9.15 -27.77
CA SER A 76 -27.63 -9.81 -28.89
C SER A 76 -27.76 -9.07 -30.22
N ASP A 77 -28.81 -8.27 -30.40
CA ASP A 77 -29.05 -7.53 -31.65
C ASP A 77 -27.99 -6.43 -31.83
N GLY A 78 -27.40 -5.98 -30.72
CA GLY A 78 -26.34 -5.01 -30.65
C GLY A 78 -26.84 -3.58 -30.45
N PHE A 79 -25.90 -2.66 -30.45
CA PHE A 79 -26.15 -1.24 -30.23
C PHE A 79 -25.56 -0.42 -31.37
N LEU A 80 -26.26 0.64 -31.75
CA LEU A 80 -25.70 1.70 -32.56
C LEU A 80 -25.02 2.71 -31.64
N LYS A 81 -23.73 2.97 -31.86
CA LYS A 81 -22.91 3.92 -31.08
C LYS A 81 -22.10 4.83 -31.98
N THR A 82 -21.77 6.01 -31.49
CA THR A 82 -20.90 6.97 -32.17
C THR A 82 -19.69 7.36 -31.31
N ALA A 83 -18.53 7.55 -31.95
CA ALA A 83 -17.32 8.07 -31.30
C ALA A 83 -17.03 9.54 -31.68
N ASP A 84 -17.62 10.02 -32.77
CA ASP A 84 -17.30 11.32 -33.39
C ASP A 84 -18.54 12.18 -33.68
N ALA A 85 -19.73 11.71 -33.29
CA ALA A 85 -21.05 12.31 -33.56
C ALA A 85 -21.36 12.54 -35.06
N ARG A 86 -20.58 11.94 -35.97
CA ARG A 86 -20.75 12.04 -37.43
C ARG A 86 -21.09 10.68 -38.05
N ASN A 87 -20.44 9.64 -37.54
CA ASN A 87 -20.61 8.26 -37.93
C ASN A 87 -21.10 7.45 -36.74
N ALA A 88 -21.93 6.45 -37.00
CA ALA A 88 -22.18 5.41 -36.02
C ALA A 88 -21.85 4.04 -36.59
N TYR A 89 -21.54 3.16 -35.66
CA TYR A 89 -21.17 1.78 -35.93
C TYR A 89 -22.06 0.88 -35.11
N ILE A 90 -22.31 -0.30 -35.66
CA ILE A 90 -23.02 -1.37 -34.99
C ILE A 90 -22.03 -2.12 -34.11
N TYR A 91 -22.29 -2.14 -32.81
CA TYR A 91 -21.56 -2.90 -31.82
C TYR A 91 -22.41 -4.10 -31.41
N LYS A 92 -22.05 -5.29 -31.86
CA LYS A 92 -22.66 -6.54 -31.41
C LYS A 92 -21.82 -7.13 -30.29
N SER A 93 -22.47 -7.71 -29.28
CA SER A 93 -21.75 -8.49 -28.28
C SER A 93 -21.08 -9.68 -28.97
N THR A 94 -19.79 -9.86 -28.74
CA THR A 94 -19.07 -11.08 -29.14
C THR A 94 -19.26 -12.20 -28.13
N PHE A 95 -20.00 -11.97 -27.04
CA PHE A 95 -20.26 -12.97 -26.02
C PHE A 95 -21.76 -13.16 -25.79
N VAL A 96 -22.19 -14.40 -25.66
CA VAL A 96 -23.56 -14.79 -25.33
C VAL A 96 -23.54 -15.69 -24.10
N TYR A 97 -24.33 -15.32 -23.09
CA TYR A 97 -24.50 -16.10 -21.88
C TYR A 97 -25.70 -17.04 -22.01
N SER A 98 -25.51 -18.33 -21.71
CA SER A 98 -26.55 -19.35 -21.65
C SER A 98 -26.91 -19.61 -20.19
N VAL A 99 -28.12 -19.22 -19.76
CA VAL A 99 -28.63 -19.47 -18.40
C VAL A 99 -28.79 -20.96 -18.08
N PRO A 100 -29.34 -21.81 -18.98
CA PRO A 100 -29.49 -23.24 -18.70
C PRO A 100 -28.17 -23.98 -18.50
N ASP A 101 -27.14 -23.57 -19.23
CA ASP A 101 -25.83 -24.24 -19.20
C ASP A 101 -24.84 -23.57 -18.24
N ASP A 102 -25.14 -22.35 -17.78
CA ASP A 102 -24.25 -21.46 -17.04
C ASP A 102 -22.91 -21.23 -17.75
N THR A 103 -22.98 -20.86 -19.03
CA THR A 103 -21.79 -20.71 -19.89
C THR A 103 -21.76 -19.39 -20.62
N MET A 104 -20.56 -18.86 -20.84
CA MET A 104 -20.32 -17.72 -21.71
C MET A 104 -19.67 -18.22 -23.00
N THR A 105 -20.26 -17.96 -24.16
CA THR A 105 -19.72 -18.38 -25.46
C THR A 105 -19.24 -17.17 -26.25
N ASP A 106 -17.99 -17.20 -26.72
CA ASP A 106 -17.48 -16.25 -27.71
C ASP A 106 -18.05 -16.62 -29.08
N THR A 107 -18.84 -15.73 -29.67
CA THR A 107 -19.52 -15.94 -30.95
C THR A 107 -18.60 -15.81 -32.16
N VAL A 108 -17.38 -15.29 -31.98
CA VAL A 108 -16.36 -15.15 -33.03
C VAL A 108 -15.48 -16.39 -33.08
N THR A 109 -15.00 -16.85 -31.92
CA THR A 109 -14.07 -17.99 -31.83
C THR A 109 -14.78 -19.32 -31.60
N GLY A 110 -16.00 -19.30 -31.08
CA GLY A 110 -16.74 -20.49 -30.64
C GLY A 110 -16.28 -21.03 -29.28
N THR A 111 -15.32 -20.38 -28.63
CA THR A 111 -14.80 -20.80 -27.32
C THR A 111 -15.88 -20.65 -26.25
N ILE A 112 -16.09 -21.72 -25.49
CA ILE A 112 -17.05 -21.73 -24.39
C ILE A 112 -16.28 -21.63 -23.07
N TYR A 113 -16.74 -20.75 -22.21
CA TYR A 113 -16.17 -20.50 -20.89
C TYR A 113 -17.18 -20.91 -19.80
N ARG A 114 -16.68 -21.47 -18.70
CA ARG A 114 -17.45 -21.94 -17.53
C ARG A 114 -16.89 -21.36 -16.25
N ASP A 115 -17.70 -21.27 -15.21
CA ASP A 115 -17.20 -20.94 -13.88
C ASP A 115 -16.09 -21.94 -13.48
N ASP A 116 -14.90 -21.41 -13.19
CA ASP A 116 -13.75 -22.18 -12.72
C ASP A 116 -13.81 -22.51 -11.21
N GLY A 117 -14.84 -22.04 -10.50
CA GLY A 117 -15.01 -22.15 -9.06
C GLY A 117 -14.10 -21.22 -8.26
N ALA A 118 -13.23 -20.45 -8.94
CA ALA A 118 -12.28 -19.50 -8.36
C ALA A 118 -12.65 -18.04 -8.69
N GLY A 119 -13.84 -17.82 -9.27
CA GLY A 119 -14.37 -16.49 -9.52
C GLY A 119 -14.09 -15.95 -10.92
N ASN A 120 -13.86 -16.83 -11.90
CA ASN A 120 -13.77 -16.44 -13.31
C ASN A 120 -14.50 -17.41 -14.23
N PHE A 121 -14.82 -16.92 -15.43
CA PHE A 121 -15.16 -17.78 -16.55
C PHE A 121 -13.87 -18.23 -17.25
N ALA A 122 -13.60 -19.53 -17.28
CA ALA A 122 -12.43 -20.13 -17.92
C ALA A 122 -12.82 -21.09 -19.05
N SER A 123 -12.02 -21.09 -20.10
CA SER A 123 -12.08 -22.09 -21.18
C SER A 123 -11.34 -23.38 -20.77
N ASP A 124 -11.57 -24.47 -21.51
CA ASP A 124 -10.85 -25.73 -21.32
C ASP A 124 -9.33 -25.62 -21.53
N GLU A 125 -8.88 -24.60 -22.27
CA GLU A 125 -7.45 -24.30 -22.49
C GLU A 125 -6.85 -23.38 -21.41
N GLY A 126 -7.65 -22.97 -20.42
CA GLY A 126 -7.21 -22.14 -19.29
C GLY A 126 -7.25 -20.63 -19.53
N ALA A 127 -7.72 -20.16 -20.70
CA ALA A 127 -7.96 -18.74 -20.93
C ALA A 127 -9.14 -18.26 -20.08
N THR A 128 -9.01 -17.12 -19.39
CA THR A 128 -10.03 -16.55 -18.51
C THR A 128 -10.60 -15.24 -19.05
N LEU A 129 -11.88 -15.01 -18.78
CA LEU A 129 -12.55 -13.74 -19.10
C LEU A 129 -12.31 -12.72 -17.99
N GLN A 130 -12.14 -11.45 -18.39
CA GLN A 130 -12.04 -10.32 -17.48
C GLN A 130 -13.23 -9.37 -17.68
N PRO A 131 -13.79 -8.79 -16.60
CA PRO A 131 -13.38 -8.94 -15.21
C PRO A 131 -13.91 -10.24 -14.55
N GLY A 132 -13.18 -10.75 -13.56
CA GLY A 132 -13.66 -11.78 -12.64
C GLY A 132 -14.56 -11.24 -11.51
N TRP A 133 -14.96 -12.12 -10.59
CA TRP A 133 -15.72 -11.80 -9.37
C TRP A 133 -15.07 -12.38 -8.11
N LYS A 134 -15.59 -11.97 -6.94
CA LYS A 134 -15.11 -12.48 -5.65
C LYS A 134 -15.70 -13.87 -5.39
N ALA A 135 -14.83 -14.85 -5.19
CA ALA A 135 -15.22 -16.21 -4.80
C ALA A 135 -14.67 -16.58 -3.40
N LEU A 136 -15.30 -17.57 -2.76
CA LEU A 136 -14.82 -18.12 -1.50
C LEU A 136 -13.72 -19.16 -1.79
N VAL A 137 -12.47 -18.82 -1.44
CA VAL A 137 -11.29 -19.67 -1.68
C VAL A 137 -10.82 -20.45 -0.45
N GLY A 138 -11.65 -20.51 0.61
CA GLY A 138 -11.34 -21.26 1.83
C GLY A 138 -9.98 -20.92 2.45
N LEU A 139 -9.07 -21.90 2.48
CA LEU A 139 -7.71 -21.77 3.04
C LEU A 139 -6.62 -21.65 1.96
N ASP A 140 -6.97 -21.49 0.69
CA ASP A 140 -6.02 -21.57 -0.43
C ASP A 140 -4.94 -20.48 -0.39
N ASN A 141 -5.27 -19.30 0.13
CA ASN A 141 -4.28 -18.24 0.34
C ASN A 141 -3.22 -18.63 1.38
N TYR A 142 -3.61 -19.38 2.41
CA TYR A 142 -2.67 -19.87 3.44
C TYR A 142 -1.81 -21.03 2.91
N SER A 143 -2.39 -21.94 2.12
CA SER A 143 -1.63 -23.03 1.50
C SER A 143 -0.63 -22.49 0.47
N THR A 144 -1.01 -21.47 -0.30
CA THR A 144 -0.14 -20.76 -1.24
C THR A 144 1.01 -20.07 -0.52
N ALA A 145 0.73 -19.39 0.59
CA ALA A 145 1.76 -18.79 1.44
C ALA A 145 2.71 -19.85 2.04
N MET A 146 2.21 -21.04 2.38
CA MET A 146 3.00 -22.15 2.94
C MET A 146 3.65 -23.05 1.89
N SER A 147 3.44 -22.78 0.59
CA SER A 147 4.09 -23.53 -0.48
C SER A 147 5.61 -23.38 -0.42
N SER A 148 6.36 -24.41 -0.83
CA SER A 148 7.83 -24.46 -0.70
C SER A 148 8.55 -23.24 -1.30
N THR A 149 8.02 -22.69 -2.39
CA THR A 149 8.55 -21.51 -3.08
C THR A 149 8.39 -20.23 -2.26
N GLY A 150 7.24 -20.01 -1.62
CA GLY A 150 6.99 -18.81 -0.80
C GLY A 150 7.49 -18.94 0.65
N GLN A 151 7.45 -20.14 1.21
CA GLN A 151 7.70 -20.39 2.64
C GLN A 151 9.09 -19.93 3.09
N SER A 152 10.14 -20.26 2.33
CA SER A 152 11.51 -19.92 2.69
C SER A 152 11.74 -18.40 2.73
N GLU A 153 11.13 -17.68 1.81
CA GLU A 153 11.25 -16.22 1.73
C GLU A 153 10.45 -15.52 2.83
N ILE A 154 9.24 -15.99 3.13
CA ILE A 154 8.43 -15.46 4.24
C ILE A 154 9.16 -15.63 5.57
N ILE A 155 9.80 -16.80 5.79
CA ILE A 155 10.62 -17.03 6.98
C ILE A 155 11.81 -16.08 7.01
N GLY A 156 12.43 -15.80 5.86
CA GLY A 156 13.51 -14.82 5.72
C GLY A 156 13.07 -13.40 6.08
N VAL A 157 11.93 -12.95 5.54
CA VAL A 157 11.32 -11.64 5.84
C VAL A 157 10.90 -11.56 7.30
N PHE A 158 10.34 -12.63 7.86
CA PHE A 158 9.99 -12.71 9.28
C PHE A 158 11.24 -12.56 10.17
N ALA A 159 12.30 -13.33 9.88
CA ALA A 159 13.53 -13.29 10.64
C ALA A 159 14.17 -11.90 10.56
N TRP A 160 14.18 -11.29 9.37
CA TRP A 160 14.61 -9.92 9.20
C TRP A 160 13.73 -8.92 9.95
N THR A 161 12.41 -9.05 9.91
CA THR A 161 11.48 -8.18 10.64
C THR A 161 11.76 -8.22 12.15
N PHE A 162 12.01 -9.42 12.69
CA PHE A 162 12.40 -9.59 14.08
C PHE A 162 13.75 -8.93 14.39
N VAL A 163 14.77 -9.17 13.55
CA VAL A 163 16.11 -8.57 13.71
C VAL A 163 16.03 -7.04 13.63
N PHE A 164 15.33 -6.51 12.65
CA PHE A 164 15.08 -5.08 12.49
C PHE A 164 14.41 -4.51 13.74
N ALA A 165 13.28 -5.05 14.16
CA ALA A 165 12.54 -4.54 15.32
C ALA A 165 13.38 -4.62 16.61
N PHE A 166 14.05 -5.75 16.83
CA PHE A 166 14.89 -5.95 18.01
C PHE A 166 16.08 -4.99 18.02
N MET A 167 16.83 -4.87 16.91
CA MET A 167 18.01 -4.02 16.84
C MET A 167 17.64 -2.54 16.88
N SER A 168 16.58 -2.12 16.19
CA SER A 168 16.09 -0.75 16.23
C SER A 168 15.71 -0.34 17.65
N VAL A 169 14.98 -1.18 18.37
CA VAL A 169 14.61 -0.89 19.78
C VAL A 169 15.82 -0.94 20.70
N LEU A 170 16.65 -1.99 20.61
CA LEU A 170 17.82 -2.15 21.47
C LEU A 170 18.79 -0.98 21.32
N LEU A 171 19.16 -0.62 20.09
CA LEU A 171 20.10 0.46 19.82
C LEU A 171 19.49 1.83 20.15
N SER A 172 18.19 2.04 19.89
CA SER A 172 17.49 3.26 20.31
C SER A 172 17.46 3.41 21.82
N PHE A 173 17.21 2.31 22.56
CA PHE A 173 17.23 2.31 24.02
C PHE A 173 18.63 2.60 24.56
N ILE A 174 19.67 1.97 24.01
CA ILE A 174 21.06 2.24 24.38
C ILE A 174 21.41 3.70 24.13
N ALA A 175 21.12 4.21 22.92
CA ALA A 175 21.38 5.60 22.56
C ALA A 175 20.61 6.57 23.46
N GLY A 176 19.29 6.37 23.62
CA GLY A 176 18.43 7.20 24.45
C GLY A 176 18.87 7.20 25.93
N THR A 177 19.19 6.04 26.49
CA THR A 177 19.68 5.91 27.87
C THR A 177 21.04 6.61 28.03
N PHE A 178 21.95 6.44 27.08
CA PHE A 178 23.24 7.12 27.09
C PHE A 178 23.06 8.64 27.07
N LEU A 179 22.24 9.17 26.15
CA LEU A 179 21.92 10.59 26.08
C LEU A 179 21.23 11.07 27.37
N ALA A 180 20.36 10.26 27.97
CA ALA A 180 19.69 10.60 29.23
C ALA A 180 20.68 10.71 30.38
N LEU A 181 21.66 9.80 30.48
CA LEU A 181 22.71 9.88 31.51
C LEU A 181 23.59 11.13 31.33
N VAL A 182 23.96 11.46 30.09
CA VAL A 182 24.82 12.61 29.78
C VAL A 182 24.10 13.94 29.99
N PHE A 183 22.89 14.11 29.44
CA PHE A 183 22.16 15.38 29.44
C PHE A 183 21.35 15.66 30.71
N ASN A 184 21.26 14.67 31.62
CA ASN A 184 20.74 14.87 32.97
C ASN A 184 21.80 15.15 34.02
N ASP A 185 23.10 15.16 33.68
CA ASP A 185 24.14 15.57 34.62
C ASP A 185 23.98 17.06 34.99
N PRO A 186 23.84 17.42 36.29
CA PRO A 186 23.73 18.81 36.72
C PRO A 186 24.95 19.67 36.39
N ARG A 187 26.12 19.07 36.10
CA ARG A 187 27.35 19.78 35.72
C ARG A 187 27.32 20.31 34.29
N LEU A 188 26.39 19.84 33.46
CA LEU A 188 26.34 20.23 32.05
C LEU A 188 25.77 21.64 31.87
N ARG A 189 26.60 22.56 31.34
CA ARG A 189 26.20 23.91 30.96
C ARG A 189 25.20 23.86 29.79
N TRP A 190 24.24 24.79 29.74
CA TRP A 190 23.23 24.86 28.65
C TRP A 190 22.35 23.60 28.47
N ARG A 191 22.19 22.78 29.52
CA ARG A 191 21.39 21.54 29.50
C ARG A 191 20.04 21.65 28.78
N ARG A 192 19.30 22.75 28.96
CA ARG A 192 17.98 22.94 28.34
C ARG A 192 18.05 22.95 26.81
N GLY A 193 19.06 23.60 26.23
CA GLY A 193 19.23 23.68 24.79
C GLY A 193 19.55 22.31 24.18
N TYR A 194 20.49 21.57 24.79
CA TYR A 194 20.83 20.22 24.33
C TYR A 194 19.64 19.27 24.38
N ARG A 195 18.83 19.31 25.44
CA ARG A 195 17.64 18.45 25.56
C ARG A 195 16.61 18.73 24.46
N VAL A 196 16.37 20.01 24.15
CA VAL A 196 15.46 20.40 23.05
C VAL A 196 16.01 19.90 21.72
N ALA A 197 17.31 20.07 21.48
CA ALA A 197 17.95 19.62 20.25
C ALA A 197 17.86 18.10 20.06
N MET A 198 18.00 17.30 21.13
CA MET A 198 17.89 15.84 21.06
C MET A 198 16.46 15.34 20.81
N ILE A 199 15.43 16.14 21.11
CA ILE A 199 14.02 15.76 20.90
C ILE A 199 13.54 16.13 19.48
N LEU A 200 14.20 17.08 18.82
CA LEU A 200 13.81 17.57 17.49
C LEU A 200 13.56 16.48 16.44
N PRO A 201 14.38 15.43 16.29
CA PRO A 201 14.14 14.38 15.29
C PRO A 201 12.77 13.72 15.41
N TYR A 202 12.26 13.57 16.64
CA TYR A 202 10.95 12.96 16.92
C TYR A 202 9.77 13.90 16.65
N ALA A 203 10.01 15.21 16.56
CA ALA A 203 8.96 16.18 16.27
C ALA A 203 8.57 16.19 14.77
N PHE A 204 9.43 15.71 13.89
CA PHE A 204 9.15 15.67 12.45
C PHE A 204 8.35 14.42 12.08
N PRO A 205 7.40 14.51 11.12
CA PRO A 205 6.73 13.35 10.58
C PRO A 205 7.72 12.35 9.98
N VAL A 206 7.54 11.06 10.30
CA VAL A 206 8.40 9.97 9.82
C VAL A 206 8.45 9.93 8.30
N PHE A 207 7.33 10.16 7.61
CA PHE A 207 7.28 10.06 6.16
C PHE A 207 8.14 11.13 5.45
N LEU A 208 8.07 12.39 5.90
CA LEU A 208 8.90 13.47 5.35
C LEU A 208 10.37 13.20 5.62
N SER A 209 10.67 12.85 6.87
CA SER A 209 12.05 12.61 7.31
C SER A 209 12.67 11.40 6.61
N GLY A 210 11.90 10.34 6.37
CA GLY A 210 12.34 9.14 5.64
C GLY A 210 12.70 9.46 4.19
N LEU A 211 11.89 10.26 3.50
CA LEU A 211 12.19 10.70 2.14
C LEU A 211 13.43 11.61 2.08
N VAL A 212 13.59 12.50 3.07
CA VAL A 212 14.80 13.33 3.18
C VAL A 212 16.02 12.44 3.39
N TRP A 213 15.98 11.48 4.31
CA TRP A 213 17.07 10.52 4.50
C TRP A 213 17.38 9.73 3.22
N SER A 214 16.36 9.27 2.50
CA SER A 214 16.54 8.58 1.22
C SER A 214 17.31 9.44 0.20
N GLY A 215 16.97 10.74 0.12
CA GLY A 215 17.70 11.69 -0.73
C GLY A 215 19.13 11.96 -0.25
N LEU A 216 19.35 12.14 1.06
CA LEU A 216 20.67 12.37 1.64
C LEU A 216 21.63 11.19 1.43
N LEU A 217 21.08 9.97 1.45
CA LEU A 217 21.78 8.69 1.29
C LEU A 217 21.87 8.25 -0.18
N ASN A 218 21.45 9.08 -1.14
CA ASN A 218 21.57 8.73 -2.54
C ASN A 218 23.04 8.49 -2.93
N GLN A 219 23.28 7.41 -3.66
CA GLN A 219 24.64 6.98 -4.00
C GLN A 219 25.42 8.04 -4.80
N GLN A 220 24.78 8.67 -5.79
CA GLN A 220 25.48 9.54 -6.75
C GLN A 220 25.42 11.02 -6.35
N TYR A 221 24.27 11.50 -5.87
CA TYR A 221 24.04 12.93 -5.62
C TYR A 221 23.66 13.23 -4.16
N GLY A 222 23.67 12.23 -3.28
CA GLY A 222 23.33 12.41 -1.88
C GLY A 222 24.34 13.28 -1.13
N PHE A 223 23.84 14.16 -0.26
CA PHE A 223 24.67 15.06 0.52
C PHE A 223 25.71 14.33 1.38
N ILE A 224 25.38 13.15 1.90
CA ILE A 224 26.30 12.36 2.73
C ILE A 224 27.51 11.93 1.89
N ASN A 225 27.26 11.41 0.69
CA ASN A 225 28.31 10.95 -0.22
C ASN A 225 29.13 12.10 -0.79
N GLN A 226 28.46 13.13 -1.30
CA GLN A 226 29.11 14.22 -2.02
C GLN A 226 29.80 15.23 -1.09
N VAL A 227 29.20 15.55 0.05
CA VAL A 227 29.70 16.61 0.94
C VAL A 227 30.40 16.05 2.17
N ILE A 228 29.75 15.13 2.91
CA ILE A 228 30.31 14.62 4.17
C ILE A 228 31.48 13.67 3.91
N LEU A 229 31.38 12.82 2.89
CA LEU A 229 32.41 11.84 2.53
C LEU A 229 33.32 12.30 1.37
N GLY A 230 33.16 13.53 0.90
CA GLY A 230 34.07 14.14 -0.08
C GLY A 230 34.00 13.55 -1.49
N GLY A 231 32.80 13.22 -1.97
CA GLY A 231 32.58 12.69 -3.33
C GLY A 231 32.65 11.16 -3.42
N ALA A 232 32.32 10.46 -2.34
CA ALA A 232 32.25 9.00 -2.33
C ALA A 232 30.99 8.49 -3.03
N ASP A 233 30.99 7.25 -3.53
CA ASP A 233 29.83 6.61 -4.17
C ASP A 233 29.33 5.39 -3.37
N VAL A 234 29.18 5.56 -2.04
CA VAL A 234 28.76 4.47 -1.15
C VAL A 234 27.30 4.07 -1.45
N PRO A 235 27.02 2.78 -1.73
CA PRO A 235 25.69 2.30 -2.14
C PRO A 235 24.75 2.06 -0.95
N TRP A 236 24.49 3.08 -0.13
CA TRP A 236 23.78 2.97 1.16
C TRP A 236 22.48 2.17 1.11
N LEU A 237 21.70 2.32 0.04
CA LEU A 237 20.40 1.70 -0.14
C LEU A 237 20.37 0.69 -1.31
N GLN A 238 21.48 0.57 -2.05
CA GLN A 238 21.59 -0.29 -3.23
C GLN A 238 22.28 -1.62 -2.89
N ASP A 239 23.18 -1.64 -1.90
CA ASP A 239 23.72 -2.88 -1.34
C ASP A 239 22.79 -3.45 -0.27
N ALA A 240 22.52 -4.76 -0.32
CA ALA A 240 21.53 -5.39 0.55
C ALA A 240 21.92 -5.35 2.05
N MET A 241 23.19 -5.58 2.38
CA MET A 241 23.64 -5.57 3.77
C MET A 241 23.72 -4.14 4.29
N LEU A 242 24.24 -3.22 3.48
CA LEU A 242 24.33 -1.82 3.84
C LEU A 242 22.96 -1.17 3.99
N ALA A 243 21.99 -1.52 3.14
CA ALA A 243 20.61 -1.06 3.27
C ALA A 243 20.00 -1.51 4.59
N ARG A 244 20.20 -2.78 4.99
CA ARG A 244 19.76 -3.32 6.30
C ARG A 244 20.37 -2.55 7.48
N VAL A 245 21.67 -2.29 7.44
CA VAL A 245 22.33 -1.49 8.49
C VAL A 245 21.78 -0.06 8.50
N THR A 246 21.61 0.55 7.33
CA THR A 246 21.15 1.93 7.16
C THR A 246 19.74 2.11 7.71
N VAL A 247 18.79 1.21 7.39
CA VAL A 247 17.42 1.32 7.92
C VAL A 247 17.38 1.19 9.45
N ILE A 248 18.25 0.37 10.05
CA ILE A 248 18.38 0.28 11.51
C ILE A 248 18.93 1.61 12.07
N LEU A 249 20.00 2.16 11.49
CA LEU A 249 20.60 3.42 11.96
C LEU A 249 19.63 4.60 11.86
N VAL A 250 18.86 4.70 10.78
CA VAL A 250 17.83 5.72 10.64
C VAL A 250 16.68 5.49 11.62
N SER A 251 16.29 4.23 11.86
CA SER A 251 15.31 3.92 12.92
C SER A 251 15.82 4.32 14.31
N VAL A 252 17.11 4.15 14.60
CA VAL A 252 17.75 4.63 15.84
C VAL A 252 17.72 6.15 15.95
N TRP A 253 17.91 6.86 14.84
CA TRP A 253 17.79 8.32 14.81
C TRP A 253 16.37 8.79 15.15
N PHE A 254 15.33 8.07 14.72
CA PHE A 254 13.93 8.36 15.08
C PHE A 254 13.57 7.91 16.51
N GLY A 255 13.98 6.71 16.92
CA GLY A 255 13.61 6.09 18.19
C GLY A 255 14.45 6.56 19.39
N GLY A 256 15.69 6.98 19.16
CA GLY A 256 16.61 7.47 20.19
C GLY A 256 16.04 8.61 21.04
N PRO A 257 15.45 9.67 20.43
CA PRO A 257 14.78 10.74 21.18
C PRO A 257 13.63 10.29 22.09
N TYR A 258 12.83 9.31 21.63
CA TYR A 258 11.75 8.74 22.44
C TYR A 258 12.32 8.08 23.70
N PHE A 259 13.32 7.21 23.53
CA PHE A 259 13.97 6.57 24.68
C PHE A 259 14.75 7.54 25.54
N PHE A 260 15.33 8.59 24.96
CA PHE A 260 15.95 9.67 25.70
C PHE A 260 14.94 10.34 26.66
N LEU A 261 13.73 10.64 26.18
CA LEU A 261 12.68 11.25 26.99
C LEU A 261 12.19 10.31 28.09
N VAL A 262 11.84 9.07 27.74
CA VAL A 262 11.34 8.06 28.67
C VAL A 262 12.39 7.73 29.74
N CYS A 263 13.64 7.46 29.34
CA CYS A 263 14.70 7.14 30.28
C CYS A 263 15.08 8.34 31.15
N THR A 264 14.96 9.57 30.64
CA THR A 264 15.14 10.78 31.45
C THR A 264 14.14 10.84 32.60
N GLY A 265 12.85 10.62 32.32
CA GLY A 265 11.83 10.60 33.37
C GLY A 265 12.04 9.47 34.37
N ALA A 266 12.30 8.25 33.89
CA ALA A 266 12.51 7.08 34.74
C ALA A 266 13.77 7.20 35.61
N LEU A 267 14.89 7.69 35.06
CA LEU A 267 16.12 7.93 35.84
C LEU A 267 15.93 9.00 36.91
N GLN A 268 15.08 10.01 36.68
CA GLN A 268 14.78 11.06 37.66
C GLN A 268 13.88 10.56 38.81
N ALA A 269 13.11 9.49 38.59
CA ALA A 269 12.28 8.88 39.63
C ALA A 269 13.09 7.99 40.60
N ILE A 270 14.34 7.64 40.27
CA ILE A 270 15.20 6.84 41.16
C ILE A 270 15.58 7.68 42.39
N PRO A 271 15.26 7.24 43.62
CA PRO A 271 15.59 7.98 44.84
C PRO A 271 17.09 8.32 44.95
N GLU A 272 17.41 9.56 45.32
CA GLU A 272 18.81 10.03 45.41
C GLU A 272 19.52 9.48 46.66
N ASP A 273 18.78 9.12 47.72
CA ASP A 273 19.31 8.51 48.94
C ASP A 273 19.98 7.15 48.68
N ILE A 274 19.38 6.29 47.85
CA ILE A 274 19.97 5.01 47.42
C ILE A 274 21.28 5.28 46.65
N GLN A 275 21.30 6.31 45.80
CA GLN A 275 22.48 6.67 45.03
C GLN A 275 23.59 7.26 45.91
N GLN A 276 23.23 8.03 46.95
CA GLN A 276 24.17 8.59 47.91
C GLN A 276 24.77 7.52 48.82
N ALA A 277 23.94 6.61 49.34
CA ALA A 277 24.38 5.47 50.15
C ALA A 277 25.42 4.63 49.38
N ALA A 278 25.12 4.27 48.13
CA ALA A 278 26.06 3.50 47.29
C ALA A 278 27.38 4.25 47.03
N ARG A 279 27.36 5.58 46.89
CA ARG A 279 28.59 6.38 46.76
C ARG A 279 29.40 6.41 48.06
N LEU A 280 28.74 6.44 49.23
CA LEU A 280 29.40 6.34 50.53
C LEU A 280 30.06 4.97 50.73
N ASP A 281 29.45 3.91 50.20
CA ASP A 281 30.02 2.55 50.16
C ASP A 281 31.14 2.38 49.11
N GLY A 282 31.55 3.46 48.43
CA GLY A 282 32.66 3.45 47.48
C GLY A 282 32.31 2.97 46.07
N ALA A 283 31.02 2.90 45.71
CA ALA A 283 30.61 2.49 44.36
C ALA A 283 31.09 3.50 43.29
N SER A 284 31.84 2.99 42.32
CA SER A 284 32.22 3.75 41.12
C SER A 284 30.99 4.11 40.25
N PRO A 285 31.07 5.12 39.36
CA PRO A 285 29.96 5.49 38.48
C PRO A 285 29.42 4.34 37.62
N TRP A 286 30.30 3.45 37.16
CA TRP A 286 29.91 2.26 36.40
C TRP A 286 29.19 1.23 37.28
N GLN A 287 29.67 0.99 38.51
CA GLN A 287 28.99 0.10 39.45
C GLN A 287 27.60 0.64 39.81
N LEU A 288 27.49 1.95 40.07
CA LEU A 288 26.23 2.64 40.34
C LEU A 288 25.25 2.50 39.16
N PHE A 289 25.73 2.65 37.92
CA PHE A 289 24.89 2.45 36.74
C PHE A 289 24.45 0.99 36.59
N ARG A 290 25.40 0.05 36.58
CA ARG A 290 25.16 -1.37 36.27
C ARG A 290 24.31 -2.10 37.32
N HIS A 291 24.47 -1.75 38.60
CA HIS A 291 23.85 -2.47 39.72
C HIS A 291 22.64 -1.75 40.33
N ILE A 292 22.50 -0.43 40.14
CA ILE A 292 21.39 0.34 40.72
C ILE A 292 20.54 0.96 39.62
N LYS A 293 21.12 1.86 38.80
CA LYS A 293 20.31 2.63 37.84
C LYS A 293 19.70 1.75 36.75
N LEU A 294 20.48 0.89 36.11
CA LEU A 294 20.03 0.09 34.98
C LEU A 294 18.96 -0.94 35.39
N PRO A 295 19.11 -1.71 36.50
CA PRO A 295 18.04 -2.61 36.95
C PRO A 295 16.73 -1.88 37.27
N LEU A 296 16.78 -0.79 38.04
CA LEU A 296 15.58 0.00 38.38
C LEU A 296 14.95 0.64 37.13
N LEU A 297 15.79 1.15 36.23
CA LEU A 297 15.33 1.68 34.94
C LEU A 297 14.60 0.60 34.13
N LEU A 298 15.18 -0.60 34.03
CA LEU A 298 14.58 -1.70 33.27
C LEU A 298 13.22 -2.12 33.84
N VAL A 299 13.02 -2.12 35.16
CA VAL A 299 11.70 -2.37 35.76
C VAL A 299 10.69 -1.33 35.25
N SER A 300 11.04 -0.05 35.29
CA SER A 300 10.13 1.02 34.88
C SER A 300 9.85 1.07 33.36
N VAL A 301 10.85 0.75 32.52
CA VAL A 301 10.74 0.92 31.05
C VAL A 301 10.46 -0.37 30.29
N SER A 302 10.47 -1.55 30.94
CA SER A 302 10.20 -2.84 30.27
C SER A 302 8.87 -2.88 29.51
N PRO A 303 7.73 -2.42 30.06
CA PRO A 303 6.49 -2.37 29.29
C PRO A 303 6.59 -1.52 28.03
N LEU A 304 7.33 -0.40 28.09
CA LEU A 304 7.56 0.51 26.98
C LEU A 304 8.49 -0.10 25.93
N LEU A 305 9.50 -0.87 26.34
CA LEU A 305 10.37 -1.63 25.42
C LEU A 305 9.56 -2.66 24.63
N ILE A 306 8.62 -3.35 25.28
CA ILE A 306 7.73 -4.33 24.60
C ILE A 306 6.81 -3.63 23.60
N ALA A 307 6.20 -2.51 24.01
CA ALA A 307 5.36 -1.71 23.13
C ALA A 307 6.16 -1.16 21.93
N ALA A 308 7.38 -0.67 22.17
CA ALA A 308 8.28 -0.20 21.11
C ALA A 308 8.70 -1.31 20.15
N PHE A 309 8.91 -2.54 20.65
CA PHE A 309 9.19 -3.70 19.81
C PHE A 309 7.99 -4.04 18.91
N ALA A 310 6.78 -4.10 19.48
CA ALA A 310 5.56 -4.35 18.71
C ALA A 310 5.30 -3.28 17.63
N PHE A 311 5.57 -2.01 17.96
CA PHE A 311 5.54 -0.90 17.02
C PHE A 311 6.58 -1.07 15.91
N SER A 312 7.85 -1.31 16.27
CA SER A 312 8.95 -1.44 15.31
C SER A 312 8.80 -2.65 14.38
N PHE A 313 8.18 -3.74 14.86
CA PHE A 313 7.83 -4.91 14.05
C PHE A 313 6.89 -4.58 12.88
N ASN A 314 6.08 -3.52 13.02
CA ASN A 314 5.14 -3.06 11.99
C ASN A 314 5.50 -1.65 11.46
N ASP A 315 6.77 -1.23 11.55
CA ASP A 315 7.21 0.12 11.15
C ASP A 315 7.30 0.27 9.62
N PHE A 316 6.11 0.27 9.00
CA PHE A 316 5.92 0.48 7.58
C PHE A 316 6.51 1.82 7.12
N GLY A 317 6.28 2.87 7.89
CA GLY A 317 6.63 4.24 7.53
C GLY A 317 8.13 4.41 7.29
N THR A 318 8.96 3.93 8.22
CA THR A 318 10.42 4.03 8.09
C THR A 318 10.94 3.24 6.89
N ILE A 319 10.56 1.97 6.75
CA ILE A 319 11.08 1.10 5.67
C ILE A 319 10.63 1.60 4.30
N PHE A 320 9.34 1.89 4.14
CA PHE A 320 8.76 2.26 2.86
C PHE A 320 9.29 3.61 2.37
N MET A 321 9.40 4.61 3.26
CA MET A 321 9.81 5.96 2.87
C MET A 321 11.33 6.08 2.67
N LEU A 322 12.12 5.27 3.37
CA LEU A 322 13.58 5.28 3.24
C LEU A 322 14.05 4.47 2.03
N SER A 323 13.58 3.23 1.90
CA SER A 323 14.13 2.25 0.95
C SER A 323 13.09 1.62 0.02
N GLY A 324 11.80 1.80 0.27
CA GLY A 324 10.74 1.08 -0.45
C GLY A 324 10.81 -0.45 -0.29
N GLY A 325 11.53 -0.94 0.72
CA GLY A 325 11.84 -2.35 0.90
C GLY A 325 13.03 -2.88 0.08
N GLY A 326 13.70 -2.00 -0.69
CA GLY A 326 14.81 -2.37 -1.56
C GLY A 326 16.14 -2.63 -0.84
N PRO A 327 17.19 -3.05 -1.58
CA PRO A 327 17.19 -3.36 -3.01
C PRO A 327 16.29 -4.55 -3.36
N ALA A 328 15.72 -4.54 -4.58
CA ALA A 328 14.83 -5.60 -5.06
C ALA A 328 15.59 -6.92 -5.22
N ASN A 329 14.94 -8.03 -4.90
CA ASN A 329 15.44 -9.37 -5.18
C ASN A 329 14.77 -9.90 -6.46
N PRO A 330 15.49 -9.97 -7.60
CA PRO A 330 14.89 -10.37 -8.89
C PRO A 330 14.34 -11.79 -8.90
N THR A 331 14.79 -12.66 -7.98
CA THR A 331 14.34 -14.04 -7.89
C THR A 331 13.23 -14.24 -6.85
N SER A 332 12.71 -13.15 -6.28
CA SER A 332 11.65 -13.19 -5.27
C SER A 332 10.29 -13.55 -5.87
N PRO A 333 9.70 -14.72 -5.57
CA PRO A 333 8.33 -15.05 -5.96
C PRO A 333 7.27 -14.10 -5.40
N ILE A 334 7.52 -13.46 -4.25
CA ILE A 334 6.55 -12.55 -3.58
C ILE A 334 6.93 -11.07 -3.70
N GLY A 335 7.94 -10.73 -4.50
CA GLY A 335 8.39 -9.36 -4.73
C GLY A 335 9.04 -8.67 -3.52
N ALA A 336 9.50 -9.43 -2.53
CA ALA A 336 10.20 -8.91 -1.38
C ALA A 336 11.63 -8.47 -1.74
N GLY A 337 12.04 -7.29 -1.29
CA GLY A 337 13.40 -6.80 -1.34
C GLY A 337 14.16 -7.03 -0.03
N ALA A 338 15.42 -6.59 0.01
CA ALA A 338 16.33 -6.95 1.09
C ALA A 338 15.99 -6.35 2.46
N THR A 339 15.31 -5.20 2.50
CA THR A 339 14.91 -4.51 3.74
C THR A 339 13.42 -4.64 4.05
N ASP A 340 12.65 -5.28 3.17
CA ASP A 340 11.22 -5.48 3.39
C ASP A 340 10.95 -6.19 4.70
N ILE A 341 10.05 -5.62 5.49
CA ILE A 341 9.46 -6.25 6.67
C ILE A 341 8.09 -6.82 6.29
N LEU A 342 7.53 -7.68 7.13
CA LEU A 342 6.29 -8.39 6.80
C LEU A 342 5.15 -7.45 6.35
N ILE A 343 4.98 -6.30 7.01
CA ILE A 343 3.94 -5.33 6.65
C ILE A 343 4.20 -4.63 5.31
N THR A 344 5.46 -4.41 4.92
CA THR A 344 5.76 -3.82 3.60
C THR A 344 5.51 -4.84 2.49
N VAL A 345 5.81 -6.12 2.69
CA VAL A 345 5.44 -7.19 1.73
C VAL A 345 3.93 -7.27 1.54
N VAL A 346 3.14 -7.24 2.63
CA VAL A 346 1.66 -7.22 2.55
C VAL A 346 1.17 -6.03 1.71
N TYR A 347 1.75 -4.85 1.91
CA TYR A 347 1.40 -3.67 1.13
C TYR A 347 1.73 -3.87 -0.37
N LYS A 348 2.88 -4.46 -0.70
CA LYS A 348 3.26 -4.74 -2.08
C LYS A 348 2.27 -5.69 -2.76
N LEU A 349 1.89 -6.76 -2.08
CA LEU A 349 0.91 -7.73 -2.59
C LEU A 349 -0.51 -7.18 -2.69
N ALA A 350 -0.89 -6.17 -1.91
CA ALA A 350 -2.24 -5.62 -1.97
C ALA A 350 -2.36 -4.47 -2.99
N PHE A 351 -1.33 -3.63 -3.11
CA PHE A 351 -1.49 -2.30 -3.70
C PHE A 351 -0.55 -1.98 -4.86
N LEU A 352 0.56 -2.72 -5.07
CA LEU A 352 1.42 -2.44 -6.21
C LEU A 352 0.74 -2.86 -7.54
N PRO A 353 0.91 -2.08 -8.62
CA PRO A 353 0.33 -2.40 -9.92
C PRO A 353 0.81 -3.75 -10.45
N GLY A 354 -0.11 -4.54 -11.03
CA GLY A 354 0.19 -5.85 -11.62
C GLY A 354 0.06 -7.06 -10.68
N GLN A 355 -0.06 -6.84 -9.36
CA GLN A 355 -0.19 -7.92 -8.36
C GLN A 355 -1.17 -7.53 -7.23
N LYS A 356 -2.35 -6.97 -7.53
CA LYS A 356 -3.33 -6.59 -6.49
C LYS A 356 -4.07 -7.80 -5.93
N ASP A 357 -3.37 -8.65 -5.20
CA ASP A 357 -3.91 -9.85 -4.56
C ASP A 357 -4.30 -9.55 -3.10
N TYR A 358 -5.49 -8.96 -2.94
CA TYR A 358 -6.05 -8.66 -1.61
C TYR A 358 -6.29 -9.92 -0.77
N GLY A 359 -6.54 -11.08 -1.40
CA GLY A 359 -6.80 -12.34 -0.71
C GLY A 359 -5.55 -12.86 -0.03
N LEU A 360 -4.47 -12.98 -0.80
CA LEU A 360 -3.15 -13.39 -0.31
C LEU A 360 -2.59 -12.39 0.71
N ALA A 361 -2.69 -11.08 0.43
CA ALA A 361 -2.26 -10.04 1.35
C ALA A 361 -3.00 -10.08 2.69
N SER A 362 -4.31 -10.35 2.68
CA SER A 362 -5.11 -10.49 3.91
C SER A 362 -4.72 -11.72 4.72
N ALA A 363 -4.43 -12.85 4.05
CA ALA A 363 -3.93 -14.05 4.72
C ALA A 363 -2.59 -13.79 5.43
N PHE A 364 -1.67 -13.08 4.77
CA PHE A 364 -0.42 -12.66 5.39
C PHE A 364 -0.63 -11.72 6.58
N ALA A 365 -1.56 -10.75 6.48
CA ALA A 365 -1.88 -9.85 7.60
C ALA A 365 -2.38 -10.62 8.84
N VAL A 366 -3.18 -11.67 8.66
CA VAL A 366 -3.62 -12.54 9.77
C VAL A 366 -2.45 -13.31 10.39
N VAL A 367 -1.53 -13.83 9.57
CA VAL A 367 -0.31 -14.51 10.07
C VAL A 367 0.55 -13.55 10.91
N ILE A 368 0.76 -12.32 10.42
CA ILE A 368 1.47 -11.27 11.16
C ILE A 368 0.78 -10.99 12.49
N PHE A 369 -0.54 -10.83 12.48
CA PHE A 369 -1.31 -10.58 13.70
C PHE A 369 -1.12 -11.67 14.74
N ILE A 370 -1.20 -12.95 14.34
CA ILE A 370 -1.00 -14.10 15.24
C ILE A 370 0.40 -14.07 15.83
N VAL A 371 1.42 -13.86 15.00
CA VAL A 371 2.83 -13.77 15.41
C VAL A 371 3.05 -12.66 16.44
N VAL A 372 2.65 -11.43 16.09
CA VAL A 372 2.89 -10.25 16.94
C VAL A 372 2.13 -10.39 18.25
N SER A 373 0.90 -10.91 18.20
CA SER A 373 0.11 -11.19 19.40
C SER A 373 0.75 -12.24 20.28
N ALA A 374 1.26 -13.34 19.71
CA ALA A 374 1.95 -14.39 20.46
C ALA A 374 3.22 -13.88 21.13
N ILE A 375 4.07 -13.14 20.41
CA ILE A 375 5.29 -12.54 20.95
C ILE A 375 4.95 -11.53 22.05
N SER A 376 3.98 -10.65 21.80
CA SER A 376 3.57 -9.64 22.78
C SER A 376 3.02 -10.28 24.05
N LEU A 377 2.12 -11.26 23.93
CA LEU A 377 1.57 -11.99 25.08
C LEU A 377 2.66 -12.71 25.88
N ALA A 378 3.63 -13.33 25.21
CA ALA A 378 4.75 -13.98 25.88
C ALA A 378 5.62 -12.98 26.66
N LEU A 379 5.93 -11.82 26.07
CA LEU A 379 6.72 -10.77 26.71
C LEU A 379 5.97 -10.10 27.88
N PHE A 380 4.68 -9.83 27.72
CA PHE A 380 3.85 -9.25 28.79
C PHE A 380 3.70 -10.18 29.99
N ARG A 381 3.49 -11.50 29.76
CA ARG A 381 3.39 -12.49 30.85
C ARG A 381 4.68 -12.55 31.67
N ARG A 382 5.86 -12.43 31.04
CA ARG A 382 7.14 -12.40 31.74
C ARG A 382 7.34 -11.10 32.54
N THR A 383 6.81 -9.98 32.07
CA THR A 383 6.94 -8.68 32.76
C THR A 383 6.13 -8.64 34.05
N LYS A 384 4.92 -9.21 34.10
CA LYS A 384 4.14 -9.33 35.34
C LYS A 384 4.88 -10.09 36.45
N SER A 385 5.66 -11.11 36.09
CA SER A 385 6.47 -11.84 37.07
C SER A 385 7.63 -11.01 37.66
N LEU A 386 8.02 -9.90 37.01
CA LEU A 386 9.05 -8.99 37.51
C LEU A 386 8.47 -7.89 38.41
N GLU A 387 7.21 -7.48 38.17
CA GLU A 387 6.47 -6.55 39.06
C GLU A 387 6.08 -7.20 40.39
N GLU A 388 5.91 -8.52 40.47
CA GLU A 388 5.56 -9.21 41.72
C GLU A 388 6.78 -9.48 42.63
N VAL A 389 8.01 -9.27 42.12
CA VAL A 389 9.26 -9.62 42.82
C VAL A 389 9.96 -8.40 43.44
N TYR A 390 9.54 -7.18 43.07
CA TYR A 390 10.02 -5.90 43.60
C TYR A 390 8.86 -5.11 44.20
#